data_AF-A0A142B7E9-F1
#
_entry.id   AF-A0A142B7E9-F1
#
_cell.length_a   1.000
_cell.length_b   1.000
_cell.length_c   1.000
_cell.angle_alpha   90.00
_cell.angle_beta   90.00
_cell.angle_gamma   90.00
#
_symmetry.space_group_name_H-M   'P 1'
#
loop_
_entity.id
_entity.type
_entity.pdbx_description
1 polymer ?
#
loop_
_entity_poly.entity_id
_entity_poly.type
_entity_poly.pdbx_seq_one_letter_code
_entity_poly.pdbx_strand_id
1 'polypeptide(L)'
;MSLKWKSLITFIALSVSALLASSLWSDSTERTPNSLDYSQYFLADIRDAEYCDLKVSEDGKSISFGKNVTNPAMTCPDAFSWKLFTDVVNARFWSDWASETDNWPEDPWPLCTGGNKKNCCSPGTRVTGTPAEGHCPVYPGDEHKADLKLLDKAKDDQAIQTLFKKNSKLIRKSFPSILESGASAALQGHGKKMRLSASASDSIANCTPEQIKNFKFPENPESIGRLIRQTNAELTVRNRPFHEYLYHNDLYNADGVMNVFRKNKKNQSENAPYHLRNVSAGKYGSEEKVTPPGEQQLSRIDLPPDAIMIKSNWLHHDLAKKIGIPTTEGFITSQQMETQLCLAKDKTPESCSDKAKDYPANFCNLTGEHYLMAFHISSKDVPQWVWTTFEHVSNPSRCDFIGCNDSFGYASQPAAGASPDSADNFLVVLDGGKINQRSDELNSPSIVNNLDKYYALETIRPALDNLFKKTGIGMKDGKSDNTADPDPHDSAWRNYRLKGSQVNFTDHEGRSTKLGNSITEAGFMTGSSCISCHSRAGVHIALELNEKTEEYEEKANFFHLSVFNKVISQFGYAQSVHNVPDPNWFHNSDEVGTLDVLQTDFIWGFLFAQPLSSGDSDAK
;
A
#
# COMPACT_ATOMS: atom_id res chain seq x y z
N MET A 1 -92.52 2.87 -31.97
CA MET A 1 -92.99 4.14 -31.36
C MET A 1 -93.31 3.86 -29.89
N SER A 2 -92.65 4.58 -28.97
CA SER A 2 -93.04 4.82 -27.55
C SER A 2 -92.97 3.65 -26.53
N LEU A 3 -91.91 3.58 -25.68
CA LEU A 3 -91.77 4.04 -24.26
C LEU A 3 -92.43 3.10 -23.20
N LYS A 4 -91.66 2.37 -22.37
CA LYS A 4 -90.95 2.68 -21.09
C LYS A 4 -91.83 2.80 -19.81
N TRP A 5 -91.71 1.82 -18.87
CA TRP A 5 -91.26 1.95 -17.46
C TRP A 5 -91.45 0.62 -16.67
N LYS A 6 -90.38 -0.02 -16.17
CA LYS A 6 -89.77 -0.01 -14.80
C LYS A 6 -90.45 -0.92 -13.76
N SER A 7 -89.77 -2.01 -13.37
CA SER A 7 -89.31 -2.27 -11.98
C SER A 7 -88.41 -3.51 -11.86
N LEU A 8 -87.29 -3.30 -11.14
CA LEU A 8 -86.48 -4.22 -10.31
C LEU A 8 -86.39 -5.73 -10.66
N ILE A 9 -85.17 -6.22 -10.93
CA ILE A 9 -84.44 -7.16 -10.06
C ILE A 9 -82.96 -7.19 -10.46
N THR A 10 -82.15 -7.07 -9.41
CA THR A 10 -80.70 -7.14 -9.24
C THR A 10 -80.10 -8.46 -9.76
N PHE A 11 -78.92 -8.45 -10.39
CA PHE A 11 -77.71 -9.21 -9.97
C PHE A 11 -76.58 -9.15 -11.03
N ILE A 12 -75.55 -8.35 -10.68
CA ILE A 12 -74.10 -8.57 -10.84
C ILE A 12 -73.59 -9.16 -12.16
N ALA A 13 -73.12 -8.28 -13.06
CA ALA A 13 -72.03 -8.57 -14.00
C ALA A 13 -71.47 -7.25 -14.53
N LEU A 14 -70.43 -6.69 -13.89
CA LEU A 14 -69.46 -5.72 -14.46
C LEU A 14 -68.67 -5.08 -13.32
N SER A 15 -67.44 -5.56 -13.05
CA SER A 15 -66.29 -4.76 -12.59
C SER A 15 -65.15 -5.64 -12.02
N VAL A 16 -64.51 -6.48 -12.84
CA VAL A 16 -63.19 -7.06 -12.48
C VAL A 16 -62.35 -7.19 -13.75
N SER A 17 -61.98 -6.07 -14.38
CA SER A 17 -60.98 -6.08 -15.48
C SER A 17 -60.17 -4.79 -15.58
N ALA A 18 -60.16 -3.96 -14.54
CA ALA A 18 -59.34 -2.75 -14.49
C ALA A 18 -58.96 -2.49 -13.03
N LEU A 19 -57.93 -3.18 -12.52
CA LEU A 19 -57.13 -2.86 -11.31
C LEU A 19 -56.21 -4.04 -10.95
N LEU A 20 -55.36 -4.50 -11.86
CA LEU A 20 -54.19 -5.33 -11.53
C LEU A 20 -52.97 -4.95 -12.39
N ALA A 21 -52.85 -3.66 -12.69
CA ALA A 21 -51.53 -3.05 -12.87
C ALA A 21 -51.17 -2.43 -11.51
N SER A 22 -51.05 -3.27 -10.47
CA SER A 22 -50.27 -2.90 -9.29
C SER A 22 -48.83 -2.82 -9.77
N SER A 23 -48.48 -1.62 -10.18
CA SER A 23 -47.13 -1.13 -10.22
C SER A 23 -46.35 -1.70 -9.03
N LEU A 24 -45.38 -2.57 -9.31
CA LEU A 24 -44.28 -2.91 -8.40
C LEU A 24 -43.45 -1.63 -8.24
N TRP A 25 -43.99 -0.66 -7.52
CA TRP A 25 -43.20 0.39 -6.91
C TRP A 25 -42.61 -0.29 -5.69
N SER A 26 -41.32 -0.61 -5.80
CA SER A 26 -40.49 -0.83 -4.62
C SER A 26 -40.75 0.34 -3.68
N ASP A 27 -41.40 0.09 -2.54
CA ASP A 27 -41.41 1.04 -1.42
C ASP A 27 -39.95 1.27 -1.02
N SER A 28 -39.31 2.27 -1.62
CA SER A 28 -38.03 2.81 -1.16
C SER A 28 -38.31 3.53 0.15
N THR A 29 -38.46 2.76 1.21
CA THR A 29 -38.56 3.29 2.57
C THR A 29 -37.30 4.10 2.84
N GLU A 30 -37.49 5.40 3.04
CA GLU A 30 -36.47 6.38 3.40
C GLU A 30 -35.62 5.81 4.56
N ARG A 31 -34.33 5.56 4.33
CA ARG A 31 -33.45 4.97 5.35
C ARG A 31 -33.17 6.03 6.42
N THR A 32 -33.55 5.77 7.67
CA THR A 32 -33.04 6.55 8.81
C THR A 32 -31.60 6.15 9.14
N PRO A 33 -30.66 7.10 9.29
CA PRO A 33 -29.28 6.81 9.69
C PRO A 33 -29.19 6.09 11.04
N ASN A 34 -28.26 5.14 11.18
CA ASN A 34 -27.98 4.42 12.42
C ASN A 34 -26.58 4.71 12.99
N SER A 35 -26.20 4.06 14.09
CA SER A 35 -24.93 4.29 14.79
C SER A 35 -23.68 4.05 13.93
N LEU A 36 -23.72 3.10 12.99
CA LEU A 36 -22.61 2.86 12.06
C LEU A 36 -22.49 4.01 11.06
N ASP A 37 -23.62 4.53 10.57
CA ASP A 37 -23.65 5.66 9.64
C ASP A 37 -23.06 6.91 10.28
N TYR A 38 -23.48 7.21 11.51
CA TYR A 38 -22.91 8.33 12.28
C TYR A 38 -21.43 8.14 12.59
N SER A 39 -20.97 6.90 12.80
CA SER A 39 -19.55 6.63 13.01
C SER A 39 -18.74 6.89 11.74
N GLN A 40 -19.20 6.38 10.59
CA GLN A 40 -18.53 6.55 9.30
C GLN A 40 -18.54 8.01 8.82
N TYR A 41 -19.59 8.79 9.13
CA TYR A 41 -19.67 10.21 8.81
C TYR A 41 -18.42 10.99 9.28
N PHE A 42 -17.91 10.70 10.48
CA PHE A 42 -16.72 11.36 11.01
C PHE A 42 -15.39 10.70 10.57
N LEU A 43 -15.41 9.41 10.24
CA LEU A 43 -14.21 8.67 9.85
C LEU A 43 -13.82 8.91 8.38
N ALA A 44 -14.81 9.07 7.51
CA ALA A 44 -14.66 9.35 6.07
C ALA A 44 -15.02 10.81 5.73
N ASP A 45 -14.47 11.74 6.50
CA ASP A 45 -14.66 13.18 6.30
C ASP A 45 -14.16 13.65 4.92
N ILE A 46 -14.78 14.71 4.39
CA ILE A 46 -14.38 15.31 3.12
C ILE A 46 -12.99 15.93 3.29
N ARG A 47 -12.07 15.60 2.38
CA ARG A 47 -10.67 16.04 2.50
C ARG A 47 -10.33 17.25 1.63
N ASP A 48 -10.95 17.38 0.47
CA ASP A 48 -10.76 18.55 -0.40
C ASP A 48 -11.50 19.77 0.14
N ALA A 49 -10.84 20.93 0.07
CA ALA A 49 -11.51 22.21 0.26
C ALA A 49 -12.50 22.49 -0.87
N GLU A 50 -13.55 23.27 -0.59
CA GLU A 50 -14.61 23.63 -1.55
C GLU A 50 -14.09 24.22 -2.87
N TYR A 51 -12.98 24.96 -2.82
CA TYR A 51 -12.39 25.65 -3.98
C TYR A 51 -11.34 24.82 -4.74
N CYS A 52 -11.19 23.53 -4.40
CA CYS A 52 -10.34 22.62 -5.14
C CYS A 52 -10.86 22.41 -6.56
N ASP A 53 -10.02 22.73 -7.54
CA ASP A 53 -10.37 22.67 -8.96
C ASP A 53 -9.14 22.21 -9.75
N LEU A 54 -8.97 20.89 -9.85
CA LEU A 54 -7.87 20.31 -10.61
C LEU A 54 -8.13 20.46 -12.11
N LYS A 55 -7.26 21.24 -12.76
CA LYS A 55 -7.22 21.45 -14.20
C LYS A 55 -5.86 21.04 -14.74
N VAL A 56 -5.89 20.35 -15.87
CA VAL A 56 -4.70 19.90 -16.60
C VAL A 56 -4.58 20.69 -17.88
N SER A 57 -3.38 21.16 -18.22
CA SER A 57 -3.11 21.83 -19.50
C SER A 57 -3.34 20.91 -20.70
N GLU A 58 -3.46 21.52 -21.87
CA GLU A 58 -3.73 20.78 -23.10
C GLU A 58 -2.69 19.70 -23.40
N ASP A 59 -1.43 19.97 -23.08
CA ASP A 59 -0.28 19.08 -23.27
C ASP A 59 -0.13 18.01 -22.16
N GLY A 60 -1.00 18.01 -21.15
CA GLY A 60 -0.98 17.05 -20.04
C GLY A 60 0.13 17.30 -19.01
N LYS A 61 0.95 18.35 -19.15
CA LYS A 61 2.18 18.52 -18.34
C LYS A 61 2.04 19.41 -17.12
N SER A 62 1.14 20.39 -17.17
CA SER A 62 0.94 21.32 -16.06
C SER A 62 -0.43 21.08 -15.45
N ILE A 63 -0.46 21.10 -14.11
CA ILE A 63 -1.66 20.87 -13.32
C ILE A 63 -1.80 22.05 -12.36
N SER A 64 -2.99 22.62 -12.29
CA SER A 64 -3.37 23.64 -11.30
C SER A 64 -4.53 23.11 -10.46
N PHE A 65 -4.61 23.51 -9.19
CA PHE A 65 -5.63 23.02 -8.24
C PHE A 65 -6.65 24.10 -7.85
N GLY A 66 -6.79 25.14 -8.67
CA GLY A 66 -7.67 26.27 -8.41
C GLY A 66 -6.93 27.49 -7.86
N LYS A 67 -7.70 28.51 -7.48
CA LYS A 67 -7.17 29.82 -7.09
C LYS A 67 -6.57 29.76 -5.68
N ASN A 68 -5.36 30.31 -5.51
CA ASN A 68 -4.64 30.44 -4.24
C ASN A 68 -4.24 29.11 -3.56
N VAL A 69 -4.31 27.97 -4.23
CA VAL A 69 -3.77 26.70 -3.71
C VAL A 69 -2.26 26.68 -3.93
N THR A 70 -1.48 26.84 -2.86
CA THR A 70 0.00 26.82 -2.91
C THR A 70 0.58 25.46 -2.57
N ASN A 71 -0.12 24.65 -1.77
CA ASN A 71 0.24 23.27 -1.48
C ASN A 71 -1.02 22.38 -1.70
N PRO A 72 -1.16 21.77 -2.88
CA PRO A 72 -2.35 20.99 -3.20
C PRO A 72 -2.46 19.70 -2.39
N ALA A 73 -1.35 19.12 -1.94
CA ALA A 73 -1.39 17.96 -1.06
C ALA A 73 -2.14 18.24 0.25
N MET A 74 -1.97 19.44 0.84
CA MET A 74 -2.66 19.80 2.08
C MET A 74 -4.07 20.33 1.87
N THR A 75 -4.32 21.05 0.78
CA THR A 75 -5.60 21.75 0.54
C THR A 75 -6.59 20.93 -0.28
N CYS A 76 -6.09 20.12 -1.22
CA CYS A 76 -6.86 19.30 -2.15
C CYS A 76 -6.33 17.85 -2.19
N PRO A 77 -6.23 17.18 -1.04
CA PRO A 77 -5.59 15.86 -0.92
C PRO A 77 -6.23 14.75 -1.76
N ASP A 78 -7.55 14.74 -2.01
CA ASP A 78 -8.19 13.74 -2.88
C ASP A 78 -7.86 14.00 -4.35
N ALA A 79 -8.03 15.24 -4.82
CA ALA A 79 -7.60 15.62 -6.16
C ALA A 79 -6.09 15.38 -6.39
N PHE A 80 -5.26 15.70 -5.40
CA PHE A 80 -3.82 15.46 -5.43
C PHE A 80 -3.50 13.95 -5.45
N SER A 81 -4.28 13.13 -4.74
CA SER A 81 -4.17 11.67 -4.79
C SER A 81 -4.39 11.13 -6.20
N TRP A 82 -5.37 11.65 -6.94
CA TRP A 82 -5.60 11.26 -8.32
C TRP A 82 -4.49 11.73 -9.27
N LYS A 83 -3.89 12.90 -9.02
CA LYS A 83 -2.66 13.32 -9.73
C LYS A 83 -1.51 12.34 -9.46
N LEU A 84 -1.28 11.96 -8.19
CA LEU A 84 -0.28 10.96 -7.82
C LEU A 84 -0.55 9.63 -8.53
N PHE A 85 -1.81 9.16 -8.55
CA PHE A 85 -2.19 7.95 -9.27
C PHE A 85 -1.73 8.00 -10.74
N THR A 86 -2.01 9.10 -11.45
CA THR A 86 -1.59 9.22 -12.87
C THR A 86 -0.08 9.27 -13.03
N ASP A 87 0.64 9.94 -12.13
CA ASP A 87 2.10 10.04 -12.19
C ASP A 87 2.76 8.68 -12.00
N VAL A 88 2.35 7.94 -10.96
CA VAL A 88 3.01 6.68 -10.62
C VAL A 88 2.69 5.56 -11.60
N VAL A 89 1.48 5.57 -12.17
CA VAL A 89 1.10 4.64 -13.24
C VAL A 89 1.92 4.94 -14.50
N ASN A 90 2.02 6.20 -14.92
CA ASN A 90 2.86 6.58 -16.07
C ASN A 90 4.36 6.32 -15.83
N ALA A 91 4.80 6.38 -14.57
CA ALA A 91 6.16 6.03 -14.17
C ALA A 91 6.39 4.51 -14.01
N ARG A 92 5.40 3.67 -14.34
CA ARG A 92 5.46 2.19 -14.33
C ARG A 92 6.03 1.63 -13.03
N PHE A 93 5.50 2.08 -11.90
CA PHE A 93 6.04 1.77 -10.57
C PHE A 93 6.28 0.28 -10.31
N TRP A 94 5.49 -0.60 -10.93
CA TRP A 94 5.54 -2.05 -10.75
C TRP A 94 6.81 -2.70 -11.30
N SER A 95 7.46 -2.10 -12.31
CA SER A 95 8.62 -2.66 -13.00
C SER A 95 9.86 -1.77 -12.89
N ASP A 96 9.69 -0.46 -13.01
CA ASP A 96 10.82 0.48 -13.11
C ASP A 96 11.40 0.88 -11.74
N TRP A 97 10.60 0.81 -10.68
CA TRP A 97 10.97 1.31 -9.36
C TRP A 97 11.65 0.25 -8.50
N ALA A 98 12.46 0.73 -7.55
CA ALA A 98 13.30 -0.10 -6.70
C ALA A 98 12.49 -0.67 -5.52
N SER A 99 12.46 -1.98 -5.35
CA SER A 99 11.89 -2.69 -4.19
C SER A 99 12.82 -2.72 -2.98
N GLU A 100 12.42 -3.44 -1.93
CA GLU A 100 13.24 -3.76 -0.76
C GLU A 100 14.64 -4.23 -1.13
N THR A 101 14.76 -5.28 -1.96
CA THR A 101 16.06 -5.89 -2.30
C THR A 101 16.92 -5.02 -3.20
N ASP A 102 16.27 -4.12 -3.95
CA ASP A 102 16.92 -3.16 -4.82
C ASP A 102 17.52 -1.97 -4.02
N ASN A 103 16.86 -1.56 -2.93
CA ASN A 103 17.32 -0.48 -2.06
C ASN A 103 18.22 -0.95 -0.92
N TRP A 104 17.96 -2.12 -0.34
CA TRP A 104 18.68 -2.68 0.82
C TRP A 104 19.19 -4.09 0.48
N PRO A 105 20.41 -4.21 -0.08
CA PRO A 105 21.05 -5.49 -0.36
C PRO A 105 21.15 -6.42 0.86
N GLU A 106 21.24 -7.72 0.64
CA GLU A 106 21.40 -8.72 1.73
C GLU A 106 22.78 -8.71 2.36
N ASP A 107 23.80 -8.35 1.59
CA ASP A 107 25.20 -8.27 2.04
C ASP A 107 25.82 -6.96 1.54
N PRO A 108 25.46 -5.80 2.12
CA PRO A 108 25.78 -4.51 1.53
C PRO A 108 27.26 -4.18 1.66
N TRP A 109 27.88 -3.72 0.58
CA TRP A 109 29.23 -3.16 0.60
C TRP A 109 29.24 -1.69 1.03
N PRO A 110 30.34 -1.16 1.60
CA PRO A 110 30.45 0.26 1.97
C PRO A 110 30.46 1.17 0.74
N LEU A 111 30.15 2.46 0.92
CA LEU A 111 30.39 3.46 -0.13
C LEU A 111 31.88 3.56 -0.49
N CYS A 112 32.17 3.74 -1.77
CA CYS A 112 33.54 3.96 -2.22
C CYS A 112 34.10 5.29 -1.71
N THR A 113 35.33 5.26 -1.18
CA THR A 113 36.07 6.46 -0.72
C THR A 113 37.35 6.62 -1.53
N GLY A 114 37.96 7.80 -1.48
CA GLY A 114 39.17 8.14 -2.27
C GLY A 114 40.35 7.16 -2.12
N GLY A 115 40.39 6.34 -1.05
CA GLY A 115 41.39 5.31 -0.81
C GLY A 115 40.95 3.86 -1.08
N ASN A 116 39.65 3.55 -1.11
CA ASN A 116 39.15 2.19 -1.34
C ASN A 116 38.15 2.14 -2.50
N LYS A 117 38.56 1.46 -3.58
CA LYS A 117 37.77 1.23 -4.80
C LYS A 117 37.39 -0.24 -5.01
N LYS A 118 37.80 -1.13 -4.11
CA LYS A 118 37.47 -2.56 -4.17
C LYS A 118 36.39 -2.85 -3.14
N ASN A 119 35.46 -3.73 -3.49
CA ASN A 119 34.36 -4.17 -2.62
C ASN A 119 33.61 -2.98 -2.00
N CYS A 120 33.23 -2.01 -2.83
CA CYS A 120 32.52 -0.81 -2.43
C CYS A 120 31.50 -0.41 -3.49
N CYS A 121 30.54 0.43 -3.10
CA CYS A 121 29.44 0.89 -3.91
C CYS A 121 29.64 2.34 -4.36
N SER A 122 29.50 2.60 -5.66
CA SER A 122 29.61 3.94 -6.26
C SER A 122 28.27 4.39 -6.83
N PRO A 123 27.54 5.27 -6.14
CA PRO A 123 26.29 5.79 -6.66
C PRO A 123 26.44 6.45 -8.03
N GLY A 124 25.40 6.35 -8.86
CA GLY A 124 25.37 6.93 -10.21
C GLY A 124 26.22 6.18 -11.25
N THR A 125 26.95 5.12 -10.86
CA THR A 125 27.55 4.17 -11.80
C THR A 125 26.67 2.94 -11.91
N ARG A 126 26.48 2.44 -13.14
CA ARG A 126 25.78 1.17 -13.34
C ARG A 126 26.58 0.05 -12.68
N VAL A 127 25.91 -0.83 -11.94
CA VAL A 127 26.53 -1.99 -11.30
C VAL A 127 26.85 -3.03 -12.39
N THR A 128 27.90 -2.79 -13.18
CA THR A 128 28.35 -3.75 -14.20
C THR A 128 29.68 -4.36 -13.79
N GLY A 129 29.68 -5.69 -13.63
CA GLY A 129 30.87 -6.48 -13.34
C GLY A 129 30.81 -7.16 -11.97
N THR A 130 30.99 -8.48 -11.98
CA THR A 130 31.37 -9.24 -10.78
C THR A 130 32.63 -8.60 -10.17
N PRO A 131 32.63 -8.25 -8.87
CA PRO A 131 31.81 -8.81 -7.80
C PRO A 131 30.72 -7.86 -7.22
N ALA A 132 30.37 -6.74 -7.86
CA ALA A 132 29.43 -5.75 -7.27
C ALA A 132 27.94 -6.13 -7.30
N GLU A 133 27.59 -7.19 -8.04
CA GLU A 133 26.21 -7.66 -8.18
C GLU A 133 25.69 -8.24 -6.86
N GLY A 134 24.57 -7.72 -6.36
CA GLY A 134 23.93 -8.19 -5.11
C GLY A 134 24.44 -7.53 -3.83
N HIS A 135 25.49 -6.70 -3.91
CA HIS A 135 26.05 -5.97 -2.76
C HIS A 135 25.74 -4.47 -2.75
N CYS A 136 25.33 -3.91 -3.89
CA CYS A 136 25.03 -2.48 -4.04
C CYS A 136 23.56 -2.27 -4.43
N PRO A 137 22.95 -1.13 -4.03
CA PRO A 137 21.62 -0.76 -4.49
C PRO A 137 21.55 -0.66 -6.01
N VAL A 138 20.41 -1.06 -6.58
CA VAL A 138 20.15 -1.05 -8.03
C VAL A 138 18.82 -0.36 -8.30
N TYR A 139 18.73 0.44 -9.35
CA TYR A 139 17.46 0.97 -9.84
C TYR A 139 16.99 0.17 -11.07
N PRO A 140 15.90 -0.64 -10.97
CA PRO A 140 15.49 -1.55 -12.03
C PRO A 140 15.27 -0.91 -13.40
N GLY A 141 14.68 0.29 -13.45
CA GLY A 141 14.44 1.02 -14.70
C GLY A 141 15.71 1.40 -15.48
N ASP A 142 16.88 1.42 -14.84
CA ASP A 142 18.18 1.59 -15.51
C ASP A 142 18.83 0.25 -15.83
N GLU A 143 18.86 -0.64 -14.84
CA GLU A 143 19.57 -1.92 -14.95
C GLU A 143 18.92 -2.83 -15.99
N HIS A 144 17.58 -2.92 -15.96
CA HIS A 144 16.83 -3.80 -16.83
C HIS A 144 16.18 -3.08 -18.01
N LYS A 145 16.57 -1.82 -18.28
CA LYS A 145 15.97 -0.96 -19.32
C LYS A 145 15.79 -1.62 -20.68
N ALA A 146 16.79 -2.40 -21.12
CA ALA A 146 16.74 -3.08 -22.41
C ALA A 146 15.74 -4.24 -22.41
N ASP A 147 15.75 -5.06 -21.36
CA ASP A 147 14.85 -6.21 -21.25
C ASP A 147 13.40 -5.77 -20.97
N LEU A 148 13.18 -4.73 -20.15
CA LEU A 148 11.86 -4.14 -19.90
C LEU A 148 11.22 -3.59 -21.19
N LYS A 149 12.01 -2.94 -22.05
CA LYS A 149 11.55 -2.50 -23.38
C LYS A 149 11.19 -3.66 -24.32
N LEU A 150 11.81 -4.82 -24.14
CA LEU A 150 11.46 -6.02 -24.90
C LEU A 150 10.18 -6.64 -24.34
N LEU A 151 10.03 -6.68 -23.01
CA LEU A 151 8.85 -7.18 -22.33
C LEU A 151 7.60 -6.37 -22.69
N ASP A 152 7.68 -5.04 -22.68
CA ASP A 152 6.60 -4.13 -23.08
C ASP A 152 6.12 -4.35 -24.53
N LYS A 153 7.00 -4.87 -25.40
CA LYS A 153 6.68 -5.14 -26.81
C LYS A 153 6.33 -6.60 -27.09
N ALA A 154 6.45 -7.49 -26.11
CA ALA A 154 6.19 -8.90 -26.28
C ALA A 154 4.67 -9.14 -26.40
N LYS A 155 4.25 -9.85 -27.45
CA LYS A 155 2.83 -10.09 -27.78
C LYS A 155 2.41 -11.54 -27.64
N ASP A 156 3.36 -12.44 -27.38
CA ASP A 156 3.12 -13.86 -27.27
C ASP A 156 3.85 -14.44 -26.05
N ASP A 157 3.24 -15.47 -25.48
CA ASP A 157 3.75 -16.13 -24.28
C ASP A 157 5.16 -16.69 -24.47
N GLN A 158 5.52 -17.15 -25.68
CA GLN A 158 6.83 -17.74 -25.93
C GLN A 158 7.94 -16.68 -25.81
N ALA A 159 7.74 -15.49 -26.36
CA ALA A 159 8.65 -14.36 -26.24
C ALA A 159 8.80 -13.92 -24.78
N ILE A 160 7.69 -13.78 -24.05
CA ILE A 160 7.65 -13.43 -22.62
C ILE A 160 8.45 -14.45 -21.81
N GLN A 161 8.16 -15.75 -21.96
CA GLN A 161 8.84 -16.82 -21.24
C GLN A 161 10.33 -16.91 -21.60
N THR A 162 10.71 -16.57 -22.83
CA THR A 162 12.12 -16.52 -23.24
C THR A 162 12.85 -15.37 -22.51
N LEU A 163 12.22 -14.21 -22.37
CA LEU A 163 12.78 -13.08 -21.62
C LEU A 163 12.95 -13.44 -20.14
N PHE A 164 11.94 -14.05 -19.51
CA PHE A 164 12.03 -14.47 -18.11
C PHE A 164 13.07 -15.55 -17.86
N LYS A 165 13.25 -16.49 -18.79
CA LYS A 165 14.35 -17.48 -18.71
C LYS A 165 15.73 -16.83 -18.84
N LYS A 166 15.85 -15.79 -19.67
CA LYS A 166 17.09 -15.04 -19.85
C LYS A 166 17.40 -14.17 -18.64
N ASN A 167 16.38 -13.55 -18.04
CA ASN A 167 16.51 -12.65 -16.90
C ASN A 167 15.32 -12.83 -15.95
N SER A 168 15.50 -13.68 -14.94
CA SER A 168 14.48 -13.98 -13.94
C SER A 168 14.17 -12.80 -13.02
N LYS A 169 15.05 -11.78 -12.93
CA LYS A 169 14.84 -10.58 -12.10
C LYS A 169 13.71 -9.68 -12.64
N LEU A 170 13.24 -9.92 -13.86
CA LEU A 170 12.04 -9.26 -14.40
C LEU A 170 10.75 -9.74 -13.72
N ILE A 171 10.73 -10.97 -13.19
CA ILE A 171 9.62 -11.46 -12.38
C ILE A 171 9.80 -10.86 -10.98
N ARG A 172 8.84 -10.02 -10.58
CA ARG A 172 8.87 -9.44 -9.23
C ARG A 172 8.58 -10.54 -8.22
N LYS A 173 9.61 -10.89 -7.45
CA LYS A 173 9.47 -11.72 -6.27
C LYS A 173 8.84 -10.91 -5.16
N SER A 174 7.87 -11.49 -4.51
CA SER A 174 7.16 -10.84 -3.44
C SER A 174 7.07 -11.74 -2.21
N PHE A 175 7.03 -11.10 -1.04
CA PHE A 175 6.99 -11.78 0.24
C PHE A 175 5.59 -11.63 0.85
N PRO A 176 5.12 -12.63 1.63
CA PRO A 176 3.90 -12.48 2.42
C PRO A 176 3.97 -11.25 3.33
N SER A 177 2.82 -10.69 3.68
CA SER A 177 2.76 -9.45 4.47
C SER A 177 3.49 -9.57 5.82
N ILE A 178 4.48 -8.70 6.04
CA ILE A 178 5.35 -8.70 7.24
C ILE A 178 4.66 -8.23 8.54
N LEU A 179 3.40 -7.81 8.44
CA LEU A 179 2.69 -7.17 9.55
C LEU A 179 2.45 -8.16 10.70
N GLU A 180 1.98 -9.38 10.44
CA GLU A 180 1.69 -10.35 11.52
C GLU A 180 2.97 -10.89 12.21
N SER A 181 4.10 -10.94 11.50
CA SER A 181 5.41 -11.28 12.08
C SER A 181 5.92 -10.25 13.12
N GLY A 182 5.47 -9.00 13.08
CA GLY A 182 5.87 -7.97 14.05
C GLY A 182 5.35 -8.18 15.48
N ALA A 183 4.44 -9.14 15.71
CA ALA A 183 3.81 -9.36 17.02
C ALA A 183 4.59 -10.30 17.96
N SER A 184 5.57 -11.06 17.46
CA SER A 184 6.35 -12.01 18.28
C SER A 184 7.60 -11.37 18.87
N ALA A 185 7.78 -11.46 20.19
CA ALA A 185 9.00 -11.06 20.88
C ALA A 185 10.27 -11.77 20.32
N ALA A 186 10.12 -12.95 19.69
CA ALA A 186 11.22 -13.69 19.08
C ALA A 186 11.71 -13.10 17.74
N LEU A 187 10.93 -12.17 17.15
CA LEU A 187 11.22 -11.47 15.89
C LEU A 187 11.84 -10.08 16.11
N GLN A 188 12.02 -9.66 17.37
CA GLN A 188 12.74 -8.44 17.76
C GLN A 188 14.26 -8.50 17.50
N GLY A 189 14.79 -9.69 17.18
CA GLY A 189 16.20 -9.88 16.82
C GLY A 189 16.40 -10.14 15.34
N HIS A 190 16.87 -9.12 14.61
CA HIS A 190 17.44 -9.09 13.26
C HIS A 190 16.54 -9.42 12.06
N GLY A 191 16.56 -8.52 11.07
CA GLY A 191 15.91 -8.62 9.75
C GLY A 191 16.30 -9.85 8.91
N LYS A 192 17.24 -10.68 9.40
CA LYS A 192 17.54 -12.02 8.87
C LYS A 192 16.36 -13.00 9.01
N LYS A 193 15.43 -12.77 9.95
CA LYS A 193 14.27 -13.65 10.23
C LYS A 193 12.98 -13.26 9.48
N MET A 194 12.95 -12.09 8.85
CA MET A 194 11.81 -11.60 8.06
C MET A 194 11.98 -11.80 6.55
N ARG A 195 13.22 -12.08 6.14
CA ARG A 195 13.54 -12.62 4.83
C ARG A 195 13.57 -14.14 4.98
N LEU A 196 12.69 -14.84 4.27
CA LEU A 196 13.26 -15.94 3.48
C LEU A 196 14.24 -15.23 2.56
N SER A 197 15.54 -15.37 2.80
CA SER A 197 16.55 -14.73 1.95
C SER A 197 16.21 -15.02 0.49
N ALA A 198 16.53 -14.10 -0.43
CA ALA A 198 16.35 -14.35 -1.85
C ALA A 198 16.96 -15.72 -2.25
N SER A 199 18.06 -16.10 -1.59
CA SER A 199 18.71 -17.42 -1.67
C SER A 199 17.91 -18.59 -1.07
N ALA A 200 17.11 -18.37 -0.02
CA ALA A 200 16.20 -19.37 0.53
C ALA A 200 14.96 -19.57 -0.35
N SER A 201 14.44 -18.50 -0.96
CA SER A 201 13.36 -18.53 -1.97
C SER A 201 13.74 -19.33 -3.22
N ASP A 202 15.01 -19.24 -3.67
CA ASP A 202 15.50 -20.00 -4.84
C ASP A 202 15.50 -21.52 -4.62
N SER A 203 15.46 -21.99 -3.37
CA SER A 203 15.41 -23.42 -3.03
C SER A 203 13.98 -24.00 -3.03
N ILE A 204 12.96 -23.14 -3.18
CA ILE A 204 11.55 -23.53 -3.08
C ILE A 204 11.02 -23.89 -4.46
N ALA A 205 10.37 -25.05 -4.56
CA ALA A 205 9.79 -25.51 -5.81
C ALA A 205 8.52 -24.72 -6.15
N ASN A 206 8.22 -24.59 -7.45
CA ASN A 206 6.95 -24.03 -7.90
C ASN A 206 5.77 -24.92 -7.48
N CYS A 207 4.65 -24.30 -7.16
CA CYS A 207 3.42 -25.01 -6.83
C CYS A 207 2.96 -25.86 -8.02
N THR A 208 2.70 -27.14 -7.78
CA THR A 208 2.07 -28.01 -8.77
C THR A 208 0.59 -27.64 -8.95
N PRO A 209 -0.02 -27.92 -10.12
CA PRO A 209 -1.45 -27.69 -10.34
C PRO A 209 -2.34 -28.37 -9.29
N GLU A 210 -1.93 -29.54 -8.80
CA GLU A 210 -2.66 -30.28 -7.77
C GLU A 210 -2.56 -29.60 -6.40
N GLN A 211 -1.41 -29.03 -6.04
CA GLN A 211 -1.27 -28.23 -4.81
C GLN A 211 -2.15 -26.98 -4.85
N ILE A 212 -2.18 -26.25 -5.97
CA ILE A 212 -3.04 -25.06 -6.14
C ILE A 212 -4.52 -25.46 -6.04
N LYS A 213 -4.91 -26.52 -6.74
CA LYS A 213 -6.28 -27.04 -6.70
C LYS A 213 -6.69 -27.43 -5.28
N ASN A 214 -5.82 -28.12 -4.54
CA ASN A 214 -6.09 -28.61 -3.18
C ASN A 214 -5.89 -27.56 -2.09
N PHE A 215 -5.33 -26.38 -2.40
CA PHE A 215 -5.25 -25.27 -1.45
C PHE A 215 -6.66 -24.84 -1.02
N LYS A 216 -6.89 -24.84 0.30
CA LYS A 216 -8.16 -24.46 0.93
C LYS A 216 -7.96 -23.22 1.78
N PHE A 217 -8.84 -22.24 1.59
CA PHE A 217 -8.99 -21.13 2.53
C PHE A 217 -9.71 -21.59 3.80
N PRO A 218 -9.41 -20.99 4.96
CA PRO A 218 -10.15 -21.27 6.19
C PRO A 218 -11.62 -20.85 6.08
N GLU A 219 -12.50 -21.55 6.79
CA GLU A 219 -13.95 -21.30 6.74
C GLU A 219 -14.35 -19.96 7.37
N ASN A 220 -13.62 -19.52 8.41
CA ASN A 220 -13.89 -18.28 9.15
C ASN A 220 -12.66 -17.36 9.17
N PRO A 221 -12.32 -16.71 8.04
CA PRO A 221 -11.11 -15.90 7.93
C PRO A 221 -11.17 -14.52 8.59
N GLU A 222 -12.32 -14.15 9.19
CA GLU A 222 -12.75 -12.78 9.54
C GLU A 222 -13.22 -11.95 8.33
N SER A 223 -12.47 -11.95 7.23
CA SER A 223 -12.86 -11.31 5.95
C SER A 223 -12.12 -11.91 4.76
N ILE A 224 -12.66 -11.74 3.55
CA ILE A 224 -11.97 -12.07 2.29
C ILE A 224 -10.69 -11.23 2.13
N GLY A 225 -10.73 -9.95 2.52
CA GLY A 225 -9.55 -9.08 2.50
C GLY A 225 -8.35 -9.68 3.24
N ARG A 226 -8.60 -10.42 4.34
CA ARG A 226 -7.57 -11.12 5.09
C ARG A 226 -7.02 -12.34 4.37
N LEU A 227 -7.86 -13.10 3.66
CA LEU A 227 -7.39 -14.18 2.77
C LEU A 227 -6.43 -13.63 1.72
N ILE A 228 -6.80 -12.51 1.09
CA ILE A 228 -5.96 -11.84 0.10
C ILE A 228 -4.68 -11.35 0.76
N ARG A 229 -4.74 -10.70 1.94
CA ARG A 229 -3.54 -10.21 2.63
C ARG A 229 -2.50 -11.31 2.86
N GLN A 230 -2.95 -12.48 3.28
CA GLN A 230 -2.09 -13.60 3.65
C GLN A 230 -1.62 -14.45 2.46
N THR A 231 -2.13 -14.19 1.25
CA THR A 231 -1.80 -14.97 0.04
C THR A 231 -1.46 -14.12 -1.18
N ASN A 232 -1.37 -12.79 -1.04
CA ASN A 232 -0.94 -11.90 -2.10
C ASN A 232 0.57 -11.84 -2.22
N ALA A 233 1.03 -11.43 -3.40
CA ALA A 233 2.31 -10.79 -3.58
C ALA A 233 2.21 -9.31 -3.15
N GLU A 234 2.78 -8.97 -1.99
CA GLU A 234 3.04 -7.60 -1.57
C GLU A 234 4.31 -7.03 -2.23
N LEU A 235 4.17 -5.98 -3.02
CA LEU A 235 5.30 -5.26 -3.64
C LEU A 235 5.38 -3.85 -3.07
N THR A 236 6.50 -3.54 -2.40
CA THR A 236 6.76 -2.19 -1.90
C THR A 236 7.95 -1.58 -2.65
N VAL A 237 7.74 -0.44 -3.29
CA VAL A 237 8.72 0.17 -4.21
C VAL A 237 8.92 1.64 -3.95
N ARG A 238 10.09 2.16 -4.36
CA ARG A 238 10.49 3.56 -4.22
C ARG A 238 10.94 4.14 -5.56
N ASN A 239 10.51 5.36 -5.82
CA ASN A 239 10.91 6.08 -7.02
C ASN A 239 12.39 6.47 -6.98
N ARG A 240 12.89 7.00 -8.10
CA ARG A 240 14.31 7.34 -8.25
C ARG A 240 14.83 8.35 -7.21
N PRO A 241 14.18 9.51 -6.96
CA PRO A 241 14.65 10.45 -5.94
C PRO A 241 14.81 9.81 -4.55
N PHE A 242 13.88 8.95 -4.15
CA PHE A 242 13.97 8.20 -2.91
C PHE A 242 15.18 7.25 -2.94
N HIS A 243 15.28 6.41 -3.96
CA HIS A 243 16.36 5.44 -4.13
C HIS A 243 17.75 6.11 -4.09
N GLU A 244 17.93 7.17 -4.86
CA GLU A 244 19.18 7.93 -4.92
C GLU A 244 19.49 8.62 -3.60
N TYR A 245 18.47 9.09 -2.86
CA TYR A 245 18.69 9.65 -1.52
C TYR A 245 19.26 8.60 -0.57
N LEU A 246 18.68 7.39 -0.56
CA LEU A 246 19.20 6.32 0.27
C LEU A 246 20.64 5.96 -0.11
N TYR A 247 20.89 5.78 -1.40
CA TYR A 247 22.17 5.30 -1.89
C TYR A 247 23.29 6.34 -1.68
N HIS A 248 23.06 7.59 -2.08
CA HIS A 248 24.05 8.66 -1.94
C HIS A 248 24.44 8.93 -0.48
N ASN A 249 23.52 8.72 0.46
CA ASN A 249 23.70 9.09 1.86
C ASN A 249 24.09 7.92 2.78
N ASP A 250 24.48 6.77 2.22
CA ASP A 250 24.87 5.57 2.99
C ASP A 250 23.71 4.99 3.83
N LEU A 251 22.46 5.21 3.42
CA LEU A 251 21.26 4.78 4.15
C LEU A 251 20.70 3.42 3.65
N TYR A 252 21.43 2.74 2.76
CA TYR A 252 21.07 1.41 2.26
C TYR A 252 21.58 0.25 3.14
N ASN A 253 22.28 0.57 4.22
CA ASN A 253 22.81 -0.37 5.20
C ASN A 253 22.54 0.13 6.64
N ALA A 254 22.60 -0.77 7.62
CA ALA A 254 22.27 -0.47 9.00
C ALA A 254 23.30 0.48 9.66
N ASP A 255 24.59 0.31 9.34
CA ASP A 255 25.68 1.10 9.92
C ASP A 255 25.56 2.60 9.61
N GLY A 256 25.25 2.95 8.36
CA GLY A 256 25.05 4.33 7.96
C GLY A 256 23.85 4.98 8.64
N VAL A 257 22.77 4.23 8.89
CA VAL A 257 21.61 4.73 9.66
C VAL A 257 21.97 4.93 11.13
N MET A 258 22.70 4.00 11.74
CA MET A 258 23.22 4.15 13.11
C MET A 258 24.18 5.34 13.23
N ASN A 259 24.95 5.65 12.18
CA ASN A 259 25.80 6.84 12.17
C ASN A 259 24.98 8.15 12.26
N VAL A 260 23.80 8.21 11.64
CA VAL A 260 22.88 9.36 11.81
C VAL A 260 22.38 9.45 13.26
N PHE A 261 21.98 8.32 13.85
CA PHE A 261 21.57 8.26 15.27
C PHE A 261 22.67 8.79 16.19
N ARG A 262 23.90 8.30 16.04
CA ARG A 262 25.05 8.73 16.86
C ARG A 262 25.34 10.22 16.70
N LYS A 263 25.33 10.73 15.46
CA LYS A 263 25.52 12.17 15.17
C LYS A 263 24.43 13.02 15.81
N ASN A 264 23.16 12.57 15.75
CA ASN A 264 22.04 13.26 16.39
C ASN A 264 22.21 13.31 17.91
N LYS A 265 22.40 12.14 18.53
CA LYS A 265 22.57 12.00 19.98
C LYS A 265 23.74 12.84 20.51
N LYS A 266 24.89 12.79 19.83
CA LYS A 266 26.06 13.61 20.17
C LYS A 266 25.76 15.11 20.09
N ASN A 267 25.05 15.54 19.04
CA ASN A 267 24.69 16.95 18.91
C ASN A 267 23.80 17.43 20.05
N GLN A 268 22.81 16.63 20.47
CA GLN A 268 21.94 17.00 21.58
C GLN A 268 22.74 17.24 22.87
N SER A 269 23.75 16.40 23.15
CA SER A 269 24.59 16.58 24.34
C SER A 269 25.57 17.75 24.25
N GLU A 270 26.07 18.09 23.07
CA GLU A 270 27.17 19.06 22.92
C GLU A 270 26.70 20.47 22.52
N ASN A 271 25.62 20.60 21.75
CA ASN A 271 25.27 21.86 21.08
C ASN A 271 23.83 22.34 21.32
N ALA A 272 23.03 21.68 22.18
CA ALA A 272 21.69 22.17 22.49
C ALA A 272 21.71 23.66 22.92
N PRO A 273 20.77 24.51 22.44
CA PRO A 273 19.56 24.18 21.66
C PRO A 273 19.77 24.18 20.12
N TYR A 274 21.01 24.22 19.64
CA TYR A 274 21.32 24.26 18.21
C TYR A 274 21.27 22.88 17.58
N HIS A 275 20.59 22.78 16.44
CA HIS A 275 20.62 21.58 15.59
C HIS A 275 21.82 21.62 14.64
N LEU A 276 22.48 20.48 14.41
CA LEU A 276 23.43 20.38 13.30
C LEU A 276 22.71 20.65 11.98
N ARG A 277 23.36 21.42 11.11
CA ARG A 277 22.94 21.53 9.72
C ARG A 277 23.00 20.15 9.07
N ASN A 278 21.89 19.73 8.48
CA ASN A 278 21.80 18.50 7.70
C ASN A 278 22.37 18.77 6.30
N VAL A 279 23.35 17.98 5.86
CA VAL A 279 23.92 18.09 4.51
C VAL A 279 23.87 16.72 3.84
N SER A 280 22.98 16.57 2.86
CA SER A 280 22.84 15.33 2.09
C SER A 280 23.84 15.30 0.94
N ALA A 281 24.34 14.11 0.60
CA ALA A 281 25.13 13.88 -0.60
C ALA A 281 24.25 13.77 -1.84
N GLY A 282 24.65 14.35 -2.97
CA GLY A 282 23.85 14.42 -4.20
C GLY A 282 23.28 15.81 -4.48
N LYS A 283 22.47 15.93 -5.55
CA LYS A 283 21.84 17.19 -5.95
C LYS A 283 20.43 17.29 -5.37
N TYR A 284 20.32 17.79 -4.14
CA TYR A 284 19.04 18.05 -3.50
C TYR A 284 18.90 19.55 -3.20
N GLY A 285 17.96 20.23 -3.86
CA GLY A 285 17.71 21.67 -3.69
C GLY A 285 18.56 22.59 -4.57
N SER A 286 18.66 23.87 -4.19
CA SER A 286 19.32 24.94 -4.95
C SER A 286 20.82 25.10 -4.64
N GLU A 287 21.46 24.09 -4.05
CA GLU A 287 22.86 24.19 -3.64
C GLU A 287 23.78 24.28 -4.87
N GLU A 288 24.67 25.27 -4.87
CA GLU A 288 25.63 25.52 -5.95
C GLU A 288 26.74 24.45 -6.01
N LYS A 289 26.99 23.76 -4.89
CA LYS A 289 27.99 22.70 -4.75
C LYS A 289 27.35 21.37 -4.35
N VAL A 290 27.56 20.35 -5.18
CA VAL A 290 27.12 18.97 -4.90
C VAL A 290 28.05 18.32 -3.89
N THR A 291 27.50 17.84 -2.77
CA THR A 291 28.25 17.03 -1.81
C THR A 291 28.45 15.61 -2.38
N PRO A 292 29.69 15.12 -2.52
CA PRO A 292 29.93 13.76 -3.02
C PRO A 292 29.37 12.69 -2.09
N PRO A 293 29.01 11.51 -2.62
CA PRO A 293 28.66 10.36 -1.79
C PRO A 293 29.79 10.00 -0.82
N GLY A 294 29.45 9.68 0.42
CA GLY A 294 30.40 9.42 1.50
C GLY A 294 30.84 10.67 2.28
N GLU A 295 30.54 11.88 1.79
CA GLU A 295 30.85 13.15 2.47
C GLU A 295 29.62 13.80 3.15
N GLN A 296 28.47 13.11 3.16
CA GLN A 296 27.25 13.59 3.80
C GLN A 296 27.40 13.83 5.31
N GLN A 297 26.74 14.88 5.79
CA GLN A 297 26.67 15.23 7.20
C GLN A 297 25.21 15.17 7.66
N LEU A 298 24.70 13.95 7.76
CA LEU A 298 23.35 13.71 8.26
C LEU A 298 23.31 13.65 9.79
N SER A 299 22.46 14.48 10.38
CA SER A 299 22.03 14.40 11.79
C SER A 299 20.56 13.99 11.90
N ARG A 300 19.83 13.97 10.79
CA ARG A 300 18.47 13.43 10.66
C ARG A 300 18.29 12.85 9.27
N ILE A 301 17.32 11.95 9.13
CA ILE A 301 16.88 11.44 7.83
C ILE A 301 15.69 12.30 7.41
N ASP A 302 15.75 12.89 6.23
CA ASP A 302 14.76 13.83 5.70
C ASP A 302 14.76 13.66 4.17
N LEU A 303 13.83 12.83 3.67
CA LEU A 303 13.77 12.48 2.26
C LEU A 303 13.39 13.70 1.40
N PRO A 304 13.78 13.73 0.12
CA PRO A 304 13.46 14.85 -0.75
C PRO A 304 11.94 14.92 -1.02
N PRO A 305 11.34 16.11 -1.26
CA PRO A 305 9.90 16.27 -1.41
C PRO A 305 9.26 15.47 -2.55
N ASP A 306 10.04 15.08 -3.56
CA ASP A 306 9.62 14.26 -4.69
C ASP A 306 9.83 12.75 -4.45
N ALA A 307 10.22 12.34 -3.24
CA ALA A 307 10.28 10.93 -2.86
C ALA A 307 8.87 10.33 -2.76
N ILE A 308 8.68 9.19 -3.42
CA ILE A 308 7.43 8.43 -3.42
C ILE A 308 7.71 6.98 -3.08
N MET A 309 6.88 6.42 -2.21
CA MET A 309 6.84 5.00 -1.86
C MET A 309 5.45 4.45 -2.20
N ILE A 310 5.40 3.25 -2.75
CA ILE A 310 4.15 2.52 -2.99
C ILE A 310 4.23 1.19 -2.28
N LYS A 311 3.12 0.76 -1.71
CA LYS A 311 2.89 -0.63 -1.31
C LYS A 311 1.67 -1.15 -2.05
N SER A 312 1.81 -2.26 -2.76
CA SER A 312 0.79 -2.82 -3.64
C SER A 312 0.53 -4.30 -3.33
N ASN A 313 -0.73 -4.72 -3.45
CA ASN A 313 -1.17 -6.09 -3.17
C ASN A 313 -1.65 -6.77 -4.46
N TRP A 314 -1.01 -7.87 -4.81
CA TRP A 314 -1.24 -8.59 -6.04
C TRP A 314 -1.70 -10.03 -5.78
N LEU A 315 -2.90 -10.41 -6.22
CA LEU A 315 -3.46 -11.73 -5.95
C LEU A 315 -3.31 -12.64 -7.18
N HIS A 316 -2.75 -13.83 -6.99
CA HIS A 316 -2.64 -14.81 -8.08
C HIS A 316 -4.00 -15.18 -8.67
N HIS A 317 -4.08 -15.28 -10.00
CA HIS A 317 -5.31 -15.53 -10.77
C HIS A 317 -6.14 -16.71 -10.26
N ASP A 318 -5.52 -17.87 -10.01
CA ASP A 318 -6.24 -19.05 -9.55
C ASP A 318 -6.82 -18.89 -8.14
N LEU A 319 -6.15 -18.11 -7.28
CA LEU A 319 -6.67 -17.79 -5.96
C LEU A 319 -7.82 -16.79 -6.07
N ALA A 320 -7.70 -15.77 -6.93
CA ALA A 320 -8.77 -14.82 -7.24
C ALA A 320 -10.06 -15.53 -7.69
N LYS A 321 -9.94 -16.51 -8.61
CA LYS A 321 -11.08 -17.35 -9.04
C LYS A 321 -11.72 -18.11 -7.88
N LYS A 322 -10.92 -18.70 -6.99
CA LYS A 322 -11.41 -19.49 -5.85
C LYS A 322 -12.26 -18.66 -4.87
N ILE A 323 -11.96 -17.37 -4.71
CA ILE A 323 -12.71 -16.45 -3.84
C ILE A 323 -13.74 -15.61 -4.61
N GLY A 324 -13.98 -15.91 -5.90
CA GLY A 324 -15.04 -15.28 -6.68
C GLY A 324 -14.74 -13.86 -7.18
N ILE A 325 -13.47 -13.45 -7.24
CA ILE A 325 -13.06 -12.19 -7.87
C ILE A 325 -13.21 -12.32 -9.40
N PRO A 326 -13.83 -11.35 -10.09
CA PRO A 326 -13.92 -11.37 -11.55
C PRO A 326 -12.53 -11.40 -12.19
N THR A 327 -12.34 -12.31 -13.16
CA THR A 327 -11.05 -12.54 -13.84
C THR A 327 -11.12 -12.25 -15.34
N THR A 328 -12.00 -11.32 -15.71
CA THR A 328 -12.14 -10.87 -17.10
C THR A 328 -10.90 -10.10 -17.50
N GLU A 329 -10.25 -10.51 -18.58
CA GLU A 329 -9.10 -9.81 -19.15
C GLU A 329 -9.41 -8.33 -19.45
N GLY A 330 -8.50 -7.44 -19.10
CA GLY A 330 -8.64 -5.98 -19.23
C GLY A 330 -9.59 -5.33 -18.22
N PHE A 331 -10.17 -6.11 -17.30
CA PHE A 331 -10.95 -5.56 -16.19
C PHE A 331 -10.07 -5.19 -15.00
N ILE A 332 -9.01 -5.96 -14.75
CA ILE A 332 -8.09 -5.76 -13.64
C ILE A 332 -6.65 -5.77 -14.17
N THR A 333 -5.81 -4.89 -13.62
CA THR A 333 -4.41 -4.81 -14.01
C THR A 333 -3.68 -6.07 -13.57
N SER A 334 -2.92 -6.70 -14.47
CA SER A 334 -2.17 -7.92 -14.19
C SER A 334 -0.67 -7.79 -14.46
N GLN A 335 0.13 -8.58 -13.74
CA GLN A 335 1.58 -8.69 -13.88
C GLN A 335 2.02 -10.12 -13.60
N GLN A 336 3.12 -10.56 -14.21
CA GLN A 336 3.78 -11.81 -13.83
C GLN A 336 4.60 -11.61 -12.56
N MET A 337 4.24 -12.35 -11.53
CA MET A 337 4.86 -12.25 -10.21
C MET A 337 5.01 -13.64 -9.60
N GLU A 338 5.70 -13.67 -8.47
CA GLU A 338 5.84 -14.85 -7.62
C GLU A 338 5.42 -14.51 -6.19
N THR A 339 4.49 -15.30 -5.64
CA THR A 339 4.15 -15.27 -4.21
C THR A 339 4.38 -16.63 -3.58
N GLN A 340 4.82 -16.66 -2.33
CA GLN A 340 5.06 -17.90 -1.62
C GLN A 340 3.79 -18.37 -0.89
N LEU A 341 3.47 -19.65 -1.00
CA LEU A 341 2.39 -20.28 -0.23
C LEU A 341 2.94 -21.30 0.77
N CYS A 342 2.56 -21.13 2.04
CA CYS A 342 2.68 -22.21 3.03
C CYS A 342 1.66 -23.32 2.72
N LEU A 343 2.08 -24.58 2.74
CA LEU A 343 1.26 -25.77 2.49
C LEU A 343 1.02 -26.61 3.75
N ALA A 344 1.57 -26.20 4.90
CA ALA A 344 1.35 -26.88 6.17
C ALA A 344 -0.15 -27.00 6.48
N LYS A 345 -0.57 -28.17 6.99
CA LYS A 345 -1.99 -28.47 7.23
C LYS A 345 -2.56 -27.70 8.43
N ASP A 346 -1.76 -27.49 9.47
CA ASP A 346 -2.12 -26.81 10.72
C ASP A 346 -2.00 -25.29 10.63
N LYS A 347 -1.20 -24.77 9.68
CA LYS A 347 -0.99 -23.33 9.41
C LYS A 347 -0.61 -22.54 10.67
N THR A 348 0.16 -23.16 11.57
CA THR A 348 0.65 -22.48 12.78
C THR A 348 1.80 -21.53 12.41
N PRO A 349 2.05 -20.48 13.20
CA PRO A 349 3.22 -19.62 12.99
C PRO A 349 4.52 -20.42 12.91
N GLU A 350 4.65 -21.48 13.69
CA GLU A 350 5.81 -22.38 13.68
C GLU A 350 5.89 -23.17 12.37
N SER A 351 4.78 -23.74 11.89
CA SER A 351 4.75 -24.56 10.68
C SER A 351 4.74 -23.73 9.38
N CYS A 352 4.49 -22.43 9.44
CA CYS A 352 4.61 -21.50 8.32
C CYS A 352 5.74 -20.48 8.56
N SER A 353 6.89 -20.95 9.05
CA SER A 353 8.12 -20.16 9.17
C SER A 353 9.30 -20.80 8.43
N ASP A 354 10.33 -20.00 8.19
CA ASP A 354 11.66 -20.45 7.70
C ASP A 354 12.36 -21.42 8.66
N LYS A 355 11.90 -21.50 9.91
CA LYS A 355 12.38 -22.43 10.95
C LYS A 355 11.51 -23.67 11.12
N ALA A 356 10.47 -23.82 10.31
CA ALA A 356 9.65 -25.02 10.34
C ALA A 356 10.53 -26.25 10.10
N LYS A 357 10.26 -27.35 10.83
CA LYS A 357 11.02 -28.61 10.67
C LYS A 357 10.99 -29.13 9.23
N ASP A 358 9.88 -28.88 8.54
CA ASP A 358 9.63 -29.35 7.18
C ASP A 358 9.99 -28.29 6.12
N TYR A 359 10.66 -27.19 6.51
CA TYR A 359 11.16 -26.20 5.56
C TYR A 359 12.27 -26.80 4.68
N PRO A 360 12.31 -26.54 3.35
CA PRO A 360 11.35 -25.76 2.54
C PRO A 360 10.19 -26.59 1.96
N ALA A 361 10.12 -27.90 2.25
CA ALA A 361 9.18 -28.84 1.62
C ALA A 361 7.68 -28.52 1.89
N ASN A 362 7.38 -27.80 2.96
CA ASN A 362 6.04 -27.29 3.29
C ASN A 362 5.72 -25.95 2.62
N PHE A 363 6.53 -25.44 1.69
CA PHE A 363 6.26 -24.25 0.91
C PHE A 363 6.27 -24.54 -0.59
N CYS A 364 5.61 -23.69 -1.36
CA CYS A 364 5.78 -23.63 -2.81
C CYS A 364 5.67 -22.19 -3.33
N ASN A 365 6.34 -21.91 -4.45
CA ASN A 365 6.26 -20.63 -5.14
C ASN A 365 5.13 -20.66 -6.15
N LEU A 366 4.17 -19.76 -5.98
CA LEU A 366 3.06 -19.55 -6.89
C LEU A 366 3.47 -18.47 -7.89
N THR A 367 4.07 -18.90 -8.99
CA THR A 367 4.55 -18.03 -10.07
C THR A 367 3.52 -17.99 -11.20
N GLY A 368 3.14 -16.80 -11.63
CA GLY A 368 2.14 -16.65 -12.69
C GLY A 368 1.53 -15.26 -12.74
N GLU A 369 0.39 -15.16 -13.42
CA GLU A 369 -0.40 -13.94 -13.50
C GLU A 369 -0.99 -13.58 -12.11
N HIS A 370 -0.70 -12.37 -11.66
CA HIS A 370 -1.26 -11.78 -10.44
C HIS A 370 -2.00 -10.49 -10.78
N TYR A 371 -3.10 -10.25 -10.05
CA TYR A 371 -3.96 -9.09 -10.23
C TYR A 371 -3.74 -8.04 -9.15
N LEU A 372 -3.55 -6.79 -9.54
CA LEU A 372 -3.43 -5.68 -8.61
C LEU A 372 -4.79 -5.41 -7.95
N MET A 373 -4.93 -5.81 -6.69
CA MET A 373 -6.17 -5.66 -5.94
C MET A 373 -6.25 -4.29 -5.25
N ALA A 374 -5.10 -3.77 -4.80
CA ALA A 374 -5.03 -2.61 -3.94
C ALA A 374 -3.61 -2.04 -3.91
N PHE A 375 -3.48 -0.73 -3.64
CA PHE A 375 -2.19 -0.14 -3.35
C PHE A 375 -2.29 1.19 -2.58
N HIS A 376 -1.32 1.42 -1.73
CA HIS A 376 -1.04 2.68 -1.05
C HIS A 376 -0.01 3.46 -1.86
N ILE A 377 -0.24 4.76 -2.06
CA ILE A 377 0.77 5.70 -2.56
C ILE A 377 1.09 6.67 -1.41
N SER A 378 2.38 6.84 -1.14
CA SER A 378 2.89 7.74 -0.11
C SER A 378 3.89 8.72 -0.71
N SER A 379 3.71 10.02 -0.49
CA SER A 379 4.57 11.07 -1.04
C SER A 379 5.12 11.99 0.05
N LYS A 380 6.40 12.37 -0.06
CA LYS A 380 7.08 13.30 0.86
C LYS A 380 6.74 14.78 0.60
N ASP A 381 5.76 15.07 -0.26
CA ASP A 381 5.33 16.44 -0.65
C ASP A 381 5.03 17.35 0.56
N VAL A 382 4.68 16.76 1.72
CA VAL A 382 4.46 17.45 3.00
C VAL A 382 5.27 16.78 4.12
N PRO A 383 5.59 17.49 5.22
CA PRO A 383 6.43 16.94 6.29
C PRO A 383 5.92 15.64 6.91
N GLN A 384 4.60 15.49 7.02
CA GLN A 384 3.96 14.30 7.61
C GLN A 384 3.65 13.21 6.58
N TRP A 385 4.12 13.38 5.34
CA TRP A 385 3.77 12.60 4.16
C TRP A 385 2.28 12.68 3.77
N VAL A 386 2.04 12.62 2.48
CA VAL A 386 0.70 12.37 1.92
C VAL A 386 0.50 10.87 1.87
N TRP A 387 -0.58 10.37 2.45
CA TRP A 387 -0.96 8.97 2.40
C TRP A 387 -2.27 8.85 1.65
N THR A 388 -2.31 7.98 0.66
CA THR A 388 -3.52 7.73 -0.11
C THR A 388 -3.62 6.27 -0.49
N THR A 389 -4.84 5.75 -0.58
CA THR A 389 -5.05 4.33 -0.89
C THR A 389 -6.11 4.13 -1.96
N PHE A 390 -5.76 3.27 -2.91
CA PHE A 390 -6.60 2.89 -4.03
C PHE A 390 -6.92 1.40 -3.94
N GLU A 391 -8.17 1.06 -4.25
CA GLU A 391 -8.65 -0.30 -4.25
C GLU A 391 -9.45 -0.59 -5.51
N HIS A 392 -9.32 -1.80 -6.03
CA HIS A 392 -10.10 -2.25 -7.17
C HIS A 392 -11.59 -2.34 -6.81
N VAL A 393 -12.48 -2.09 -7.76
CA VAL A 393 -13.95 -2.14 -7.55
C VAL A 393 -14.45 -3.51 -7.08
N SER A 394 -13.70 -4.56 -7.39
CA SER A 394 -13.99 -5.94 -6.96
C SER A 394 -13.43 -6.31 -5.59
N ASN A 395 -12.82 -5.39 -4.84
CA ASN A 395 -12.49 -5.69 -3.46
C ASN A 395 -13.76 -5.72 -2.61
N PRO A 396 -14.10 -6.86 -1.99
CA PRO A 396 -15.19 -6.89 -1.04
C PRO A 396 -14.82 -6.08 0.21
N SER A 397 -15.81 -5.54 0.91
CA SER A 397 -15.60 -4.80 2.17
C SER A 397 -14.78 -3.50 2.07
N ARG A 398 -14.53 -2.95 0.85
CA ARG A 398 -13.69 -1.76 0.62
C ARG A 398 -13.97 -0.62 1.61
N CYS A 399 -15.24 -0.34 1.90
CA CYS A 399 -15.66 0.83 2.68
C CYS A 399 -16.34 0.51 4.03
N ASP A 400 -16.29 -0.75 4.50
CA ASP A 400 -17.13 -1.21 5.62
C ASP A 400 -16.78 -0.58 6.98
N PHE A 401 -15.51 -0.23 7.23
CA PHE A 401 -15.04 0.17 8.56
C PHE A 401 -14.86 1.67 8.71
N ILE A 402 -14.04 2.27 7.85
CA ILE A 402 -13.71 3.71 7.89
C ILE A 402 -14.69 4.52 7.03
N GLY A 403 -15.34 3.87 6.04
CA GLY A 403 -16.02 4.55 4.93
C GLY A 403 -15.06 4.80 3.76
N CYS A 404 -15.62 5.27 2.64
CA CYS A 404 -14.85 5.79 1.50
C CYS A 404 -15.43 7.13 1.10
N ASN A 405 -14.55 8.12 0.96
CA ASN A 405 -14.90 9.44 0.48
C ASN A 405 -13.95 9.82 -0.66
N ASP A 406 -14.52 10.14 -1.82
CA ASP A 406 -13.80 10.59 -3.01
C ASP A 406 -14.50 11.82 -3.59
N SER A 407 -14.01 12.99 -3.17
CA SER A 407 -14.56 14.28 -3.59
C SER A 407 -14.24 14.65 -5.05
N PHE A 408 -13.27 13.99 -5.68
CA PHE A 408 -12.78 14.34 -7.02
C PHE A 408 -13.00 13.27 -8.09
N GLY A 409 -12.85 11.99 -7.75
CA GLY A 409 -12.69 10.92 -8.73
C GLY A 409 -14.00 10.35 -9.26
N TYR A 410 -14.66 9.54 -8.43
CA TYR A 410 -15.90 8.85 -8.79
C TYR A 410 -17.08 9.28 -7.92
N ALA A 411 -18.24 9.45 -8.55
CA ALA A 411 -19.50 9.79 -7.92
C ALA A 411 -20.31 8.52 -7.63
N SER A 412 -20.75 8.38 -6.38
CA SER A 412 -21.68 7.33 -5.96
C SER A 412 -23.12 7.67 -6.38
N GLN A 413 -23.99 6.66 -6.40
CA GLN A 413 -25.42 6.91 -6.50
C GLN A 413 -25.93 7.40 -5.14
N PRO A 414 -26.77 8.45 -5.09
CA PRO A 414 -27.32 8.93 -3.84
C PRO A 414 -28.13 7.82 -3.15
N ALA A 415 -28.04 7.78 -1.82
CA ALA A 415 -28.86 6.87 -1.03
C ALA A 415 -30.36 7.14 -1.27
N ALA A 416 -31.20 6.11 -1.19
CA ALA A 416 -32.65 6.32 -1.26
C ALA A 416 -33.10 7.21 -0.09
N GLY A 417 -33.69 8.37 -0.39
CA GLY A 417 -34.08 9.35 0.62
C GLY A 417 -33.00 10.36 1.00
N ALA A 418 -31.84 10.35 0.34
CA ALA A 418 -30.85 11.41 0.51
C ALA A 418 -31.44 12.77 0.07
N SER A 419 -31.02 13.85 0.75
CA SER A 419 -31.36 15.20 0.33
C SER A 419 -30.86 15.44 -1.10
N PRO A 420 -31.59 16.17 -1.96
CA PRO A 420 -31.07 16.62 -3.25
C PRO A 420 -29.76 17.41 -3.14
N ASP A 421 -29.49 18.00 -1.98
CA ASP A 421 -28.26 18.77 -1.70
C ASP A 421 -27.13 17.91 -1.11
N SER A 422 -27.33 16.60 -0.93
CA SER A 422 -26.28 15.70 -0.46
C SER A 422 -25.21 15.52 -1.53
N ALA A 423 -23.95 15.58 -1.12
CA ALA A 423 -22.83 15.27 -1.99
C ALA A 423 -22.78 13.77 -2.35
N ASP A 424 -22.30 13.48 -3.55
CA ASP A 424 -22.17 12.16 -4.18
C ASP A 424 -20.75 11.57 -4.05
N ASN A 425 -19.98 12.05 -3.08
CA ASN A 425 -18.59 11.64 -2.83
C ASN A 425 -18.44 10.50 -1.82
N PHE A 426 -19.47 10.26 -0.99
CA PHE A 426 -19.47 9.14 -0.05
C PHE A 426 -20.11 7.90 -0.68
N LEU A 427 -19.46 6.75 -0.60
CA LEU A 427 -19.95 5.53 -1.23
C LEU A 427 -21.11 4.87 -0.46
N VAL A 428 -22.18 4.53 -1.18
CA VAL A 428 -23.35 3.81 -0.65
C VAL A 428 -23.62 2.54 -1.49
N VAL A 429 -24.05 1.43 -0.89
CA VAL A 429 -24.19 0.12 -1.57
C VAL A 429 -25.55 -0.04 -2.28
N LEU A 430 -25.56 -0.96 -3.26
CA LEU A 430 -26.58 -1.36 -4.22
C LEU A 430 -27.96 -1.79 -3.67
N ASP A 431 -28.10 -2.16 -2.40
CA ASP A 431 -29.40 -2.61 -1.87
C ASP A 431 -30.25 -1.43 -1.37
N GLY A 432 -30.76 -0.64 -2.31
CA GLY A 432 -31.62 0.51 -2.03
C GLY A 432 -30.89 1.68 -1.35
N GLY A 433 -29.59 1.87 -1.60
CA GLY A 433 -28.83 2.96 -1.01
C GLY A 433 -28.50 2.74 0.47
N LYS A 434 -28.17 1.51 0.85
CA LYS A 434 -27.82 1.13 2.22
C LYS A 434 -26.34 0.77 2.31
N ILE A 435 -25.62 1.20 3.34
CA ILE A 435 -24.27 0.66 3.66
C ILE A 435 -24.39 -0.84 3.94
N ASN A 436 -23.35 -1.62 3.64
CA ASN A 436 -23.26 -3.07 3.86
C ASN A 436 -23.43 -3.40 5.34
N GLN A 437 -24.68 -3.55 5.76
CA GLN A 437 -25.10 -3.75 7.14
C GLN A 437 -26.24 -4.75 7.18
N ARG A 438 -26.43 -5.39 8.34
CA ARG A 438 -27.50 -6.35 8.58
C ARG A 438 -27.92 -6.32 10.04
N SER A 439 -29.13 -6.82 10.32
CA SER A 439 -29.51 -7.18 11.69
C SER A 439 -28.64 -8.35 12.14
N ASP A 440 -28.25 -8.37 13.41
CA ASP A 440 -27.65 -9.53 14.05
C ASP A 440 -28.67 -10.62 14.43
N GLU A 441 -29.98 -10.35 14.24
CA GLU A 441 -31.10 -11.27 14.46
C GLU A 441 -31.22 -11.80 15.90
N LEU A 442 -30.74 -11.02 16.88
CA LEU A 442 -30.85 -11.35 18.31
C LEU A 442 -32.15 -10.79 18.93
N ASN A 443 -32.50 -11.28 20.12
CA ASN A 443 -33.70 -10.83 20.86
C ASN A 443 -33.73 -9.32 21.13
N SER A 444 -32.55 -8.71 21.25
CA SER A 444 -32.34 -7.26 21.29
C SER A 444 -31.46 -6.90 20.09
N PRO A 445 -32.04 -6.78 18.87
CA PRO A 445 -31.26 -6.77 17.65
C PRO A 445 -30.44 -5.49 17.51
N SER A 446 -29.22 -5.64 17.00
CA SER A 446 -28.34 -4.54 16.62
C SER A 446 -28.07 -4.54 15.12
N ILE A 447 -27.83 -3.35 14.55
CA ILE A 447 -27.33 -3.25 13.19
C ILE A 447 -25.81 -3.38 13.22
N VAL A 448 -25.28 -4.33 12.46
CA VAL A 448 -23.85 -4.66 12.37
C VAL A 448 -23.38 -4.62 10.92
N ASN A 449 -22.07 -4.55 10.70
CA ASN A 449 -21.50 -4.65 9.35
C ASN A 449 -21.85 -6.00 8.70
N ASN A 450 -22.19 -5.97 7.42
CA ASN A 450 -22.38 -7.13 6.56
C ASN A 450 -21.14 -7.27 5.69
N LEU A 451 -20.08 -7.83 6.28
CA LEU A 451 -18.78 -7.96 5.63
C LEU A 451 -18.86 -8.81 4.34
N ASP A 452 -17.82 -8.66 3.54
CA ASP A 452 -17.53 -9.41 2.32
C ASP A 452 -18.55 -9.22 1.19
N LYS A 453 -19.16 -8.03 1.15
CA LYS A 453 -20.08 -7.60 0.11
C LYS A 453 -19.42 -6.61 -0.85
N TYR A 454 -19.89 -6.66 -2.10
CA TYR A 454 -19.49 -5.74 -3.16
C TYR A 454 -20.27 -4.43 -3.09
N TYR A 455 -19.71 -3.40 -3.71
CA TYR A 455 -20.29 -2.06 -3.77
C TYR A 455 -20.87 -1.75 -5.15
N ALA A 456 -21.75 -0.75 -5.21
CA ALA A 456 -22.24 -0.23 -6.48
C ALA A 456 -21.07 0.33 -7.29
N LEU A 457 -21.13 0.16 -8.61
CA LEU A 457 -20.18 0.83 -9.49
C LEU A 457 -20.49 2.33 -9.51
N GLU A 458 -19.51 3.12 -9.11
CA GLU A 458 -19.54 4.58 -9.17
C GLU A 458 -19.30 5.09 -10.59
N THR A 459 -19.79 6.29 -10.87
CA THR A 459 -19.61 6.96 -12.18
C THR A 459 -18.42 7.89 -12.13
N ILE A 460 -17.53 7.83 -13.12
CA ILE A 460 -16.37 8.73 -13.20
C ILE A 460 -16.82 10.19 -13.33
N ARG A 461 -16.25 11.09 -12.54
CA ARG A 461 -16.51 12.53 -12.67
C ARG A 461 -15.81 13.10 -13.90
N PRO A 462 -16.36 14.15 -14.55
CA PRO A 462 -15.75 14.76 -15.73
C PRO A 462 -14.32 15.25 -15.51
N ALA A 463 -14.00 15.75 -14.31
CA ALA A 463 -12.66 16.25 -14.00
C ALA A 463 -11.61 15.13 -13.97
N LEU A 464 -11.91 14.00 -13.32
CA LEU A 464 -11.04 12.81 -13.35
C LEU A 464 -10.94 12.22 -14.76
N ASP A 465 -12.06 12.11 -15.48
CA ASP A 465 -12.04 11.62 -16.86
C ASP A 465 -11.16 12.49 -17.77
N ASN A 466 -11.20 13.82 -17.60
CA ASN A 466 -10.32 14.73 -18.30
C ASN A 466 -8.85 14.56 -17.88
N LEU A 467 -8.56 14.38 -16.58
CA LEU A 467 -7.21 14.08 -16.09
C LEU A 467 -6.66 12.80 -16.75
N PHE A 468 -7.44 11.71 -16.76
CA PHE A 468 -7.07 10.45 -17.41
C PHE A 468 -6.87 10.61 -18.92
N LYS A 469 -7.77 11.31 -19.61
CA LYS A 469 -7.64 11.63 -21.05
C LYS A 469 -6.34 12.38 -21.35
N LYS A 470 -6.02 13.39 -20.56
CA LYS A 470 -4.84 14.25 -20.76
C LYS A 470 -3.52 13.59 -20.36
N THR A 471 -3.56 12.66 -19.41
CA THR A 471 -2.38 11.91 -18.93
C THR A 471 -2.23 10.54 -19.60
N GLY A 472 -3.18 10.15 -20.46
CA GLY A 472 -3.17 8.90 -21.20
C GLY A 472 -3.63 7.67 -20.42
N ILE A 473 -4.09 7.82 -19.17
CA ILE A 473 -4.44 6.69 -18.31
C ILE A 473 -5.76 6.04 -18.75
N GLY A 474 -5.72 4.73 -19.02
CA GLY A 474 -6.90 3.95 -19.39
C GLY A 474 -7.64 4.45 -20.63
N MET A 475 -6.89 4.83 -21.67
CA MET A 475 -7.41 5.49 -22.89
C MET A 475 -7.43 4.62 -24.16
N LYS A 476 -6.95 3.37 -24.15
CA LYS A 476 -6.95 2.52 -25.36
C LYS A 476 -8.26 1.76 -25.58
N ASP A 477 -8.67 1.66 -26.84
CA ASP A 477 -9.66 0.70 -27.39
C ASP A 477 -9.13 -0.76 -27.43
N GLY A 478 -8.20 -1.12 -26.56
CA GLY A 478 -7.58 -2.44 -26.50
C GLY A 478 -7.13 -2.75 -25.09
N LYS A 479 -7.57 -3.90 -24.58
CA LYS A 479 -6.99 -4.59 -23.43
C LYS A 479 -5.46 -4.59 -23.61
N SER A 480 -4.68 -4.43 -22.54
CA SER A 480 -3.30 -4.92 -22.61
C SER A 480 -3.37 -6.40 -23.00
N ASP A 481 -2.83 -6.76 -24.17
CA ASP A 481 -2.65 -8.17 -24.55
C ASP A 481 -1.48 -8.79 -23.76
N ASN A 482 -0.69 -7.94 -23.11
CA ASN A 482 0.39 -8.34 -22.24
C ASN A 482 -0.09 -8.48 -20.80
N THR A 483 -0.30 -9.72 -20.35
CA THR A 483 -0.59 -10.08 -18.96
C THR A 483 0.67 -10.16 -18.09
N ALA A 484 1.85 -9.97 -18.69
CA ALA A 484 3.13 -10.08 -18.02
C ALA A 484 3.66 -8.77 -17.44
N ASP A 485 3.25 -7.64 -18.00
CA ASP A 485 3.62 -6.31 -17.52
C ASP A 485 2.48 -5.31 -17.79
N PRO A 486 2.02 -4.54 -16.79
CA PRO A 486 0.97 -3.55 -16.99
C PRO A 486 1.30 -2.45 -18.03
N ASP A 487 0.26 -1.92 -18.69
CA ASP A 487 0.32 -0.74 -19.58
C ASP A 487 -0.47 0.42 -18.95
N PRO A 488 0.11 1.64 -18.79
CA PRO A 488 -0.65 2.83 -18.35
C PRO A 488 -1.93 3.11 -19.14
N HIS A 489 -1.98 2.73 -20.41
CA HIS A 489 -3.13 2.95 -21.27
C HIS A 489 -4.27 1.93 -21.11
N ASP A 490 -4.09 0.88 -20.31
CA ASP A 490 -5.10 -0.15 -20.09
C ASP A 490 -6.35 0.41 -19.38
N SER A 491 -7.53 0.17 -19.95
CA SER A 491 -8.82 0.54 -19.37
C SER A 491 -9.03 0.01 -17.94
N ALA A 492 -8.33 -1.06 -17.53
CA ALA A 492 -8.36 -1.60 -16.17
C ALA A 492 -8.02 -0.55 -15.09
N TRP A 493 -7.19 0.46 -15.40
CA TRP A 493 -6.88 1.55 -14.45
C TRP A 493 -8.12 2.36 -14.02
N ARG A 494 -9.19 2.34 -14.83
CA ARG A 494 -10.47 3.00 -14.51
C ARG A 494 -11.33 2.19 -13.52
N ASN A 495 -10.88 1.00 -13.11
CA ASN A 495 -11.56 0.16 -12.12
C ASN A 495 -10.97 0.29 -10.71
N TYR A 496 -10.09 1.27 -10.48
CA TYR A 496 -9.62 1.62 -9.14
C TYR A 496 -10.39 2.81 -8.58
N ARG A 497 -10.57 2.82 -7.26
CA ARG A 497 -11.26 3.89 -6.51
C ARG A 497 -10.34 4.40 -5.42
N LEU A 498 -10.31 5.72 -5.26
CA LEU A 498 -9.75 6.33 -4.06
C LEU A 498 -10.64 5.92 -2.88
N LYS A 499 -10.05 5.32 -1.86
CA LYS A 499 -10.74 5.04 -0.60
C LYS A 499 -10.60 6.18 0.38
N GLY A 500 -9.49 6.89 0.33
CA GLY A 500 -9.30 8.13 1.08
C GLY A 500 -7.85 8.59 1.07
N SER A 501 -7.67 9.80 1.59
CA SER A 501 -6.38 10.46 1.75
C SER A 501 -6.18 10.91 3.21
N GLN A 502 -4.92 10.99 3.64
CA GLN A 502 -4.52 11.40 4.98
C GLN A 502 -3.22 12.21 4.91
N VAL A 503 -3.23 13.41 5.49
CA VAL A 503 -2.08 14.35 5.48
C VAL A 503 -1.77 14.93 6.86
N ASN A 504 -2.62 14.65 7.85
CA ASN A 504 -2.49 15.08 9.23
C ASN A 504 -2.89 13.96 10.19
N PHE A 505 -2.33 13.95 11.40
CA PHE A 505 -2.71 13.01 12.46
C PHE A 505 -4.13 13.23 13.00
N THR A 506 -4.62 14.46 12.99
CA THR A 506 -5.96 14.82 13.46
C THR A 506 -6.67 15.75 12.48
N ASP A 507 -7.99 15.80 12.55
CA ASP A 507 -8.78 16.86 11.94
C ASP A 507 -8.72 18.16 12.78
N HIS A 508 -9.46 19.17 12.34
CA HIS A 508 -9.51 20.49 12.99
C HIS A 508 -10.24 20.50 14.34
N GLU A 509 -10.95 19.42 14.69
CA GLU A 509 -11.62 19.23 15.99
C GLU A 509 -10.77 18.37 16.93
N GLY A 510 -9.59 17.92 16.49
CA GLY A 510 -8.68 17.08 17.27
C GLY A 510 -9.04 15.58 17.24
N ARG A 511 -9.95 15.14 16.37
CA ARG A 511 -10.22 13.71 16.18
C ARG A 511 -9.11 13.10 15.34
N SER A 512 -8.61 11.95 15.76
CA SER A 512 -7.62 11.19 14.99
C SER A 512 -8.15 10.85 13.60
N THR A 513 -7.39 11.18 12.55
CA THR A 513 -7.73 10.77 11.19
C THR A 513 -7.41 9.29 11.01
N LYS A 514 -8.22 8.60 10.20
CA LYS A 514 -8.01 7.19 9.87
C LYS A 514 -7.86 7.01 8.37
N LEU A 515 -7.02 6.07 8.00
CA LEU A 515 -6.84 5.60 6.64
C LEU A 515 -6.36 4.14 6.72
N GLY A 516 -6.93 3.30 5.87
CA GLY A 516 -6.56 1.89 5.76
C GLY A 516 -7.10 1.30 4.48
N ASN A 517 -6.60 0.14 4.09
CA ASN A 517 -6.91 -0.60 2.87
C ASN A 517 -7.45 -1.97 3.25
N SER A 518 -8.59 -2.37 2.66
CA SER A 518 -9.35 -3.58 3.00
C SER A 518 -8.53 -4.87 2.92
N ILE A 519 -7.40 -4.84 2.20
CA ILE A 519 -6.45 -5.93 2.08
C ILE A 519 -5.26 -5.71 3.02
N THR A 520 -4.48 -4.64 2.87
CA THR A 520 -3.24 -4.47 3.67
C THR A 520 -3.53 -4.45 5.18
N GLU A 521 -4.58 -3.77 5.61
CA GLU A 521 -4.93 -3.62 7.02
C GLU A 521 -6.05 -4.59 7.46
N ALA A 522 -6.38 -5.61 6.66
CA ALA A 522 -7.42 -6.59 6.98
C ALA A 522 -7.24 -7.20 8.39
N GLY A 523 -8.25 -7.14 9.24
CA GLY A 523 -8.17 -7.60 10.63
C GLY A 523 -7.63 -6.60 11.65
N PHE A 524 -7.18 -5.43 11.21
CA PHE A 524 -6.95 -4.29 12.12
C PHE A 524 -7.45 -2.94 11.57
N MET A 525 -8.31 -2.96 10.53
CA MET A 525 -8.88 -1.79 9.85
C MET A 525 -9.41 -0.70 10.79
N THR A 526 -10.10 -1.12 11.86
CA THR A 526 -10.77 -0.22 12.80
C THR A 526 -9.79 0.66 13.57
N GLY A 527 -8.53 0.25 13.68
CA GLY A 527 -7.43 0.99 14.28
C GLY A 527 -6.44 1.56 13.26
N SER A 528 -6.74 1.53 11.96
CA SER A 528 -5.78 1.89 10.91
C SER A 528 -5.61 3.40 10.72
N SER A 529 -4.36 3.81 10.64
CA SER A 529 -3.91 5.15 10.28
C SER A 529 -2.52 5.01 9.68
N CYS A 530 -2.38 5.31 8.38
CA CYS A 530 -1.10 5.18 7.70
C CYS A 530 -0.05 6.09 8.34
N ILE A 531 -0.39 7.37 8.56
CA ILE A 531 0.51 8.36 9.16
C ILE A 531 0.95 7.99 10.59
N SER A 532 0.03 7.54 11.46
CA SER A 532 0.34 7.18 12.85
C SER A 532 1.08 5.84 12.96
N CYS A 533 0.77 4.89 12.08
CA CYS A 533 1.50 3.63 12.01
C CYS A 533 2.95 3.89 11.59
N HIS A 534 3.16 4.70 10.56
CA HIS A 534 4.48 4.99 10.01
C HIS A 534 5.29 5.98 10.85
N SER A 535 4.67 6.84 11.66
CA SER A 535 5.41 7.75 12.55
C SER A 535 6.30 7.01 13.57
N ARG A 536 6.00 5.73 13.83
CA ARG A 536 6.79 4.86 14.71
C ARG A 536 8.04 4.27 14.03
N ALA A 537 8.19 4.44 12.72
CA ALA A 537 9.39 4.00 12.02
C ALA A 537 10.61 4.79 12.51
N GLY A 538 11.58 4.09 13.06
CA GLY A 538 12.77 4.69 13.63
C GLY A 538 13.87 3.68 13.91
N VAL A 539 15.01 4.16 14.37
CA VAL A 539 16.15 3.33 14.79
C VAL A 539 16.52 3.63 16.24
N HIS A 540 16.70 2.56 17.01
CA HIS A 540 17.38 2.56 18.30
C HIS A 540 18.70 1.80 18.17
N ILE A 541 19.71 2.16 18.96
CA ILE A 541 20.95 1.38 19.06
C ILE A 541 20.86 0.49 20.30
N ALA A 542 20.59 -0.79 20.09
CA ALA A 542 20.56 -1.80 21.14
C ALA A 542 21.97 -2.35 21.40
N LEU A 543 22.27 -2.70 22.65
CA LEU A 543 23.45 -3.48 23.02
C LEU A 543 23.03 -4.94 23.17
N GLU A 544 23.56 -5.82 22.33
CA GLU A 544 23.29 -7.25 22.40
C GLU A 544 24.57 -8.02 22.70
N LEU A 545 24.47 -9.07 23.52
CA LEU A 545 25.57 -10.00 23.75
C LEU A 545 25.77 -10.86 22.51
N ASN A 546 26.96 -10.82 21.92
CA ASN A 546 27.38 -11.79 20.93
C ASN A 546 27.76 -13.08 21.67
N GLU A 547 26.91 -14.11 21.57
CA GLU A 547 27.12 -15.40 22.24
C GLU A 547 28.41 -16.12 21.82
N LYS A 548 29.02 -15.77 20.69
CA LYS A 548 30.27 -16.38 20.22
C LYS A 548 31.52 -15.69 20.76
N THR A 549 31.49 -14.37 20.87
CA THR A 549 32.64 -13.58 21.34
C THR A 549 32.54 -13.23 22.83
N GLU A 550 31.36 -13.42 23.42
CA GLU A 550 31.00 -12.98 24.78
C GLU A 550 31.13 -11.45 24.99
N GLU A 551 31.12 -10.69 23.89
CA GLU A 551 31.20 -9.22 23.90
C GLU A 551 29.85 -8.58 23.58
N TYR A 552 29.61 -7.38 24.11
CA TYR A 552 28.43 -6.59 23.74
C TYR A 552 28.68 -5.81 22.46
N GLU A 553 27.79 -5.95 21.49
CA GLU A 553 27.84 -5.27 20.21
C GLU A 553 26.64 -4.34 20.05
N GLU A 554 26.89 -3.15 19.49
CA GLU A 554 25.83 -2.24 19.09
C GLU A 554 25.15 -2.73 17.82
N LYS A 555 23.82 -2.76 17.84
CA LYS A 555 23.00 -3.18 16.71
C LYS A 555 21.82 -2.24 16.48
N ALA A 556 21.48 -2.04 15.22
CA ALA A 556 20.28 -1.30 14.84
C ALA A 556 19.03 -2.11 15.20
N ASN A 557 18.19 -1.53 16.05
CA ASN A 557 16.83 -2.01 16.29
C ASN A 557 15.85 -1.08 15.59
N PHE A 558 15.41 -1.48 14.39
CA PHE A 558 14.43 -0.75 13.58
C PHE A 558 12.97 -0.97 14.01
N PHE A 559 12.74 -1.83 15.02
CA PHE A 559 11.39 -2.19 15.51
C PHE A 559 11.24 -1.94 17.01
N HIS A 560 12.06 -1.04 17.58
CA HIS A 560 11.98 -0.63 18.98
C HIS A 560 10.59 -0.11 19.35
N LEU A 561 9.99 0.65 18.43
CA LEU A 561 8.59 0.97 18.45
C LEU A 561 7.86 -0.04 17.56
N SER A 562 6.95 -0.84 18.12
CA SER A 562 6.12 -1.78 17.36
C SER A 562 5.23 -1.06 16.32
N VAL A 563 4.58 -1.77 15.41
CA VAL A 563 3.47 -1.22 14.62
C VAL A 563 2.16 -1.24 15.41
N PHE A 564 2.00 -2.24 16.27
CA PHE A 564 0.76 -2.48 17.03
C PHE A 564 0.82 -1.96 18.45
N ASN A 565 -0.36 -1.71 19.02
CA ASN A 565 -0.54 -1.48 20.44
C ASN A 565 -0.95 -2.80 21.15
N LYS A 566 -1.07 -2.77 22.47
CA LYS A 566 -1.51 -3.93 23.27
C LYS A 566 -3.05 -4.00 23.39
N VAL A 567 -3.77 -3.57 22.36
CA VAL A 567 -5.23 -3.68 22.27
C VAL A 567 -5.56 -4.67 21.18
N ILE A 568 -6.46 -5.60 21.46
CA ILE A 568 -6.88 -6.64 20.51
C ILE A 568 -8.33 -6.43 20.04
N SER A 569 -8.61 -6.85 18.81
CA SER A 569 -9.97 -6.95 18.26
C SER A 569 -10.73 -8.10 18.90
N GLN A 570 -12.04 -8.20 18.60
CA GLN A 570 -12.86 -9.34 19.04
C GLN A 570 -12.38 -10.68 18.47
N PHE A 571 -11.72 -10.66 17.31
CA PHE A 571 -11.10 -11.84 16.71
C PHE A 571 -9.73 -12.15 17.33
N GLY A 572 -9.15 -11.23 18.10
CA GLY A 572 -7.84 -11.39 18.75
C GLY A 572 -6.67 -10.71 18.03
N TYR A 573 -6.92 -9.90 16.99
CA TYR A 573 -5.84 -9.19 16.27
C TYR A 573 -5.45 -7.91 16.97
N ALA A 574 -4.15 -7.65 17.05
CA ALA A 574 -3.65 -6.40 17.59
C ALA A 574 -4.07 -5.21 16.73
N GLN A 575 -4.40 -4.08 17.37
CA GLN A 575 -4.74 -2.85 16.67
C GLN A 575 -3.47 -2.03 16.36
N SER A 576 -3.46 -1.37 15.21
CA SER A 576 -2.41 -0.40 14.89
C SER A 576 -2.58 0.90 15.67
N VAL A 577 -1.48 1.63 15.82
CA VAL A 577 -1.49 2.98 16.38
C VAL A 577 -2.14 3.95 15.40
N HIS A 578 -3.04 4.80 15.90
CA HIS A 578 -3.81 5.75 15.09
C HIS A 578 -3.99 7.13 15.73
N ASN A 579 -3.22 7.44 16.77
CA ASN A 579 -3.28 8.75 17.42
C ASN A 579 -2.05 9.60 17.03
N VAL A 580 -2.02 10.85 17.52
CA VAL A 580 -0.81 11.68 17.47
C VAL A 580 0.38 10.96 18.12
N PRO A 581 1.62 11.14 17.63
CA PRO A 581 2.78 10.52 18.22
C PRO A 581 3.00 10.95 19.67
N ASP A 582 3.37 10.02 20.55
CA ASP A 582 3.81 10.33 21.91
C ASP A 582 5.29 10.77 21.88
N PRO A 583 5.63 11.98 22.36
CA PRO A 583 7.02 12.44 22.39
C PRO A 583 7.98 11.48 23.12
N ASN A 584 7.48 10.73 24.11
CA ASN A 584 8.28 9.79 24.88
C ASN A 584 8.68 8.53 24.10
N TRP A 585 8.16 8.34 22.88
CA TRP A 585 8.65 7.30 21.97
C TRP A 585 10.04 7.59 21.43
N PHE A 586 10.43 8.87 21.35
CA PHE A 586 11.66 9.29 20.70
C PHE A 586 12.71 9.79 21.70
N HIS A 587 12.27 10.38 22.80
CA HIS A 587 13.13 10.96 23.83
C HIS A 587 12.71 10.49 25.21
N ASN A 588 13.68 10.19 26.07
CA ASN A 588 13.41 9.89 27.46
C ASN A 588 12.95 11.15 28.22
N SER A 589 12.05 10.97 29.19
CA SER A 589 11.60 12.05 30.09
C SER A 589 12.63 12.33 31.21
N ASP A 590 13.89 12.51 30.85
CA ASP A 590 14.96 12.94 31.77
C ASP A 590 15.25 14.46 31.64
N GLU A 591 16.14 15.00 32.47
CA GLU A 591 16.43 16.44 32.49
C GLU A 591 16.98 16.99 31.17
N VAL A 592 17.50 16.12 30.29
CA VAL A 592 18.17 16.51 29.04
C VAL A 592 17.41 16.08 27.78
N GLY A 593 16.38 15.23 27.90
CA GLY A 593 15.62 14.67 26.79
C GLY A 593 16.41 13.67 25.94
N THR A 594 17.16 12.74 26.56
CA THR A 594 18.06 11.85 25.80
C THR A 594 17.34 11.09 24.67
N LEU A 595 17.93 11.10 23.48
CA LEU A 595 17.42 10.35 22.31
C LEU A 595 17.37 8.84 22.60
N ASP A 596 16.18 8.26 22.50
CA ASP A 596 15.94 6.81 22.52
C ASP A 596 15.76 6.27 21.09
N VAL A 597 14.92 6.92 20.28
CA VAL A 597 14.63 6.51 18.89
C VAL A 597 14.79 7.69 17.95
N LEU A 598 15.64 7.54 16.92
CA LEU A 598 15.68 8.47 15.80
C LEU A 598 14.63 8.06 14.76
N GLN A 599 13.67 8.93 14.46
CA GLN A 599 12.67 8.67 13.42
C GLN A 599 13.33 8.58 12.03
N THR A 600 12.92 7.58 11.24
CA THR A 600 13.44 7.32 9.89
C THR A 600 12.53 7.89 8.80
N ASP A 601 12.01 9.10 9.06
CA ASP A 601 11.10 9.84 8.15
C ASP A 601 9.93 8.99 7.63
N PHE A 602 9.22 8.31 8.54
CA PHE A 602 8.05 7.47 8.26
C PHE A 602 8.33 6.18 7.44
N ILE A 603 9.60 5.78 7.27
CA ILE A 603 9.96 4.64 6.41
C ILE A 603 10.26 3.37 7.22
N TRP A 604 9.39 2.37 7.12
CA TRP A 604 9.62 1.02 7.64
C TRP A 604 10.64 0.20 6.82
N GLY A 605 10.94 0.59 5.59
CA GLY A 605 11.88 -0.12 4.71
C GLY A 605 13.29 -0.32 5.30
N PHE A 606 13.70 0.50 6.27
CA PHE A 606 14.97 0.31 6.99
C PHE A 606 15.07 -1.00 7.76
N LEU A 607 13.94 -1.68 8.06
CA LEU A 607 13.92 -3.04 8.62
C LEU A 607 14.71 -4.05 7.76
N PHE A 608 14.88 -3.77 6.47
CA PHE A 608 15.63 -4.61 5.53
C PHE A 608 17.12 -4.27 5.44
N ALA A 609 17.55 -3.14 6.01
CA ALA A 609 18.94 -2.72 6.03
C ALA A 609 19.78 -3.71 6.85
N GLN A 610 20.82 -4.28 6.22
CA GLN A 610 21.78 -5.16 6.88
C GLN A 610 23.04 -4.38 7.28
N PRO A 611 23.79 -4.84 8.29
CA PRO A 611 25.14 -4.36 8.53
C PRO A 611 26.02 -4.54 7.29
N LEU A 612 27.03 -3.69 7.14
CA LEU A 612 28.01 -3.80 6.07
C LEU A 612 28.72 -5.15 6.11
N SER A 613 29.01 -5.71 4.93
CA SER A 613 29.77 -6.95 4.80
C SER A 613 31.12 -6.80 5.50
N SER A 614 31.45 -7.72 6.41
CA SER A 614 32.84 -7.87 6.87
C SER A 614 33.67 -8.29 5.66
N GLY A 615 34.62 -7.46 5.22
CA GLY A 615 35.39 -7.65 3.97
C GLY A 615 36.28 -8.91 3.87
N ASP A 616 36.01 -9.94 4.69
CA ASP A 616 36.69 -11.24 4.76
C ASP A 616 35.82 -12.38 4.18
N SER A 617 35.02 -12.13 3.14
CA SER A 617 34.59 -13.26 2.30
C SER A 617 35.78 -13.73 1.47
N ASP A 618 36.58 -14.59 2.10
CA ASP A 618 37.56 -15.44 1.45
C ASP A 618 37.01 -15.96 0.13
N ALA A 619 37.86 -15.85 -0.90
CA ALA A 619 37.76 -16.62 -2.11
C ALA A 619 37.44 -18.09 -1.77
N LYS A 620 36.28 -18.56 -2.19
CA LYS A 620 36.03 -19.99 -2.43
C LYS A 620 35.48 -20.17 -3.82
#